data_AF-A0AB39XUW7-F1
#
_entry.id   AF-A0AB39XUW7-F1
#
_cell.length_a   1.000
_cell.length_b   1.000
_cell.length_c   1.000
_cell.angle_alpha   90.00
_cell.angle_beta   90.00
_cell.angle_gamma   90.00
#
_symmetry.space_group_name_H-M   'P 1'
#
loop_
_entity.id
_entity.type
_entity.pdbx_description
1 polymer ?
#
loop_
_entity_poly.entity_id
_entity_poly.type
_entity_poly.pdbx_seq_one_letter_code
_entity_poly.pdbx_strand_id
1 'polypeptide(L)' 'MTNEIKALAERVDTLETRLAYQDDIIESLNQTITAQWKQIDAVTRQLAQLGERLQEAEANAPGPVNERPPHY' A
#
# COMPACT_ATOMS: atom_id res chain seq x y z
N MET A 1 6.39 -9.60 52.00
CA MET A 1 6.14 -10.86 51.26
C MET A 1 4.72 -10.96 50.70
N THR A 2 3.66 -11.17 51.49
CA THR A 2 2.30 -11.38 50.93
C THR A 2 1.73 -10.18 50.17
N ASN A 3 1.97 -8.95 50.65
CA ASN A 3 1.54 -7.72 49.96
C ASN A 3 2.33 -7.45 48.66
N GLU A 4 3.61 -7.80 48.61
CA GLU A 4 4.43 -7.64 47.41
C GLU A 4 4.02 -8.63 46.31
N ILE A 5 3.71 -9.87 46.70
CA ILE A 5 3.16 -10.88 45.78
C ILE A 5 1.82 -10.40 45.21
N LYS A 6 0.95 -9.83 46.05
CA LYS A 6 -0.34 -9.28 45.60
C LYS A 6 -0.15 -8.11 44.61
N ALA A 7 0.72 -7.16 44.95
CA ALA A 7 1.01 -6.02 44.06
C ALA A 7 1.65 -6.46 42.74
N LEU A 8 2.48 -7.51 42.76
CA LEU A 8 3.06 -8.07 41.54
C LEU A 8 1.99 -8.76 40.68
N ALA A 9 1.08 -9.53 41.28
CA ALA A 9 -0.03 -10.17 40.58
C ALA A 9 -0.95 -9.15 39.90
N GLU A 10 -1.30 -8.06 40.58
CA GLU A 10 -2.12 -6.97 39.99
C GLU A 10 -1.41 -6.30 38.80
N ARG A 11 -0.08 -6.14 38.86
CA ARG A 11 0.71 -5.62 37.75
C ARG A 11 0.76 -6.58 36.57
N VAL A 12 0.88 -7.88 36.83
CA VAL A 12 0.87 -8.92 35.78
C VAL A 12 -0.48 -8.92 35.08
N ASP A 13 -1.59 -8.95 35.82
CA ASP A 13 -2.95 -8.93 35.26
C ASP A 13 -3.20 -7.68 34.40
N THR A 14 -2.72 -6.51 34.85
CA THR A 14 -2.77 -5.27 34.08
C THR A 14 -1.96 -5.38 32.78
N LEU A 15 -0.79 -6.01 32.82
CA LEU A 15 0.06 -6.19 31.63
C LEU A 15 -0.54 -7.20 30.66
N GLU A 16 -1.15 -8.29 31.14
CA GLU A 16 -1.83 -9.28 30.32
C GLU A 16 -3.05 -8.68 29.60
N THR A 17 -3.85 -7.89 30.31
CA THR A 17 -4.97 -7.16 29.71
C THR A 17 -4.49 -6.20 28.61
N ARG A 18 -3.41 -5.46 28.86
CA ARG A 18 -2.82 -4.56 27.86
C ARG A 18 -2.22 -5.32 26.68
N LEU A 19 -1.66 -6.51 26.92
CA LEU A 19 -1.09 -7.34 25.86
C LEU A 19 -2.20 -7.83 24.92
N ALA A 20 -3.29 -8.37 25.46
CA ALA A 20 -4.43 -8.82 24.68
C ALA A 20 -5.00 -7.69 23.79
N TYR A 21 -5.15 -6.48 24.34
CA TYR A 21 -5.61 -5.33 23.56
C TYR A 21 -4.61 -4.92 22.46
N GLN A 22 -3.31 -5.04 22.72
CA GLN A 22 -2.29 -4.78 21.70
C GLN A 22 -2.30 -5.83 20.60
N ASP A 23 -2.52 -7.10 20.92
CA ASP A 23 -2.64 -8.17 19.93
C ASP A 23 -3.83 -7.92 18.97
N ASP A 24 -4.97 -7.50 19.52
CA ASP A 24 -6.14 -7.11 18.72
C ASP A 24 -5.83 -5.90 17.80
N ILE A 25 -5.12 -4.90 18.32
CA ILE A 25 -4.70 -3.74 17.52
C ILE A 25 -3.76 -4.17 16.39
N ILE A 26 -2.78 -5.02 16.67
CA ILE A 26 -1.81 -5.49 15.68
C ILE A 26 -2.53 -6.22 14.54
N GLU A 27 -3.50 -7.07 14.87
CA GLU A 27 -4.29 -7.78 13.87
C GLU A 27 -5.13 -6.81 13.03
N SER A 28 -5.79 -5.84 13.67
CA SER A 28 -6.54 -4.80 12.95
C SER A 28 -5.65 -3.96 12.02
N LEU A 29 -4.42 -3.63 12.46
CA LEU A 29 -3.45 -2.90 11.64
C LEU A 29 -2.97 -3.75 10.46
N ASN A 30 -2.69 -5.03 10.67
CA ASN A 30 -2.28 -5.96 9.63
C ASN A 30 -3.34 -6.08 8.52
N GLN A 31 -4.61 -6.23 8.92
CA GLN A 31 -5.75 -6.25 7.98
C GLN A 31 -5.85 -4.96 7.17
N THR A 32 -5.68 -3.81 7.84
CA THR A 32 -5.71 -2.50 7.20
C THR A 32 -4.57 -2.34 6.19
N ILE A 33 -3.33 -2.68 6.57
CA ILE A 33 -2.16 -2.62 5.70
C ILE A 33 -2.33 -3.53 4.48
N THR A 34 -2.82 -4.74 4.68
CA THR A 34 -3.08 -5.70 3.61
C THR A 34 -4.13 -5.17 2.62
N ALA A 35 -5.20 -4.54 3.12
CA ALA A 35 -6.21 -3.92 2.28
C ALA A 35 -5.63 -2.74 1.48
N GLN A 36 -4.83 -1.87 2.12
CA GLN A 36 -4.17 -0.75 1.47
C GLN A 36 -3.18 -1.21 0.39
N TRP A 37 -2.43 -2.28 0.63
CA TRP A 37 -1.51 -2.83 -0.37
C TRP A 37 -2.27 -3.28 -1.63
N LYS A 38 -3.40 -3.96 -1.49
CA LYS A 38 -4.24 -4.34 -2.64
C LYS A 38 -4.70 -3.13 -3.44
N GLN A 39 -5.05 -2.04 -2.77
CA GLN A 39 -5.45 -0.78 -3.44
C GLN A 39 -4.27 -0.15 -4.19
N ILE A 40 -3.08 -0.09 -3.56
CA ILE A 40 -1.86 0.43 -4.19
C ILE A 40 -1.48 -0.40 -5.41
N ASP A 41 -1.52 -1.73 -5.33
CA ASP A 41 -1.25 -2.61 -6.47
C ASP A 41 -2.23 -2.34 -7.63
N ALA A 42 -3.52 -2.22 -7.34
CA ALA A 42 -4.54 -1.92 -8.34
C ALA A 42 -4.28 -0.58 -9.05
N VAL A 43 -4.00 0.49 -8.29
CA VAL A 43 -3.70 1.82 -8.85
C VAL A 43 -2.39 1.79 -9.65
N THR A 44 -1.37 1.07 -9.16
CA THR A 44 -0.08 0.95 -9.85
C THR A 44 -0.24 0.28 -11.22
N ARG A 45 -1.04 -0.78 -11.30
CA ARG A 45 -1.37 -1.44 -12.58
C ARG A 45 -2.13 -0.52 -13.53
N GLN A 46 -3.08 0.27 -13.04
CA GLN A 46 -3.82 1.23 -13.86
C GLN A 46 -2.90 2.32 -14.41
N LEU A 47 -1.96 2.83 -13.61
CA LEU A 47 -0.97 3.81 -14.05
C LEU A 47 -0.04 3.23 -15.13
N ALA A 48 0.41 1.99 -14.97
CA ALA A 48 1.22 1.31 -15.98
C ALA A 48 0.47 1.20 -17.33
N GLN A 49 -0.79 0.73 -17.30
CA GLN A 49 -1.64 0.63 -18.50
C GLN A 49 -1.88 1.99 -19.16
N LEU A 50 -2.06 3.06 -18.38
CA LEU A 50 -2.21 4.40 -18.92
C LEU A 50 -0.92 4.87 -19.60
N GLY A 51 0.23 4.57 -19.00
CA GLY A 51 1.55 4.85 -19.59
C GLY A 51 1.76 4.15 -20.93
N GLU A 52 1.41 2.87 -21.04
CA GLU A 52 1.47 2.11 -22.28
C GLU A 52 0.59 2.73 -23.37
N ARG A 53 -0.67 3.07 -23.06
CA ARG A 53 -1.58 3.72 -24.00
C ARG A 53 -1.08 5.08 -24.47
N LEU A 54 -0.43 5.84 -23.59
CA LEU A 54 0.14 7.15 -23.94
C LEU A 54 1.31 6.97 -24.91
N GLN A 55 2.20 6.02 -24.66
CA GLN A 55 3.30 5.69 -25.57
C GLN A 55 2.79 5.21 -26.93
N GLU A 56 1.77 4.37 -26.96
CA GLU A 56 1.13 3.93 -28.22
C GLU A 56 0.50 5.10 -28.97
N ALA A 57 -0.16 6.03 -28.28
CA ALA A 57 -0.75 7.21 -28.89
C ALA A 57 0.31 8.16 -29.47
N GLU A 58 1.43 8.35 -28.78
CA GLU A 58 2.57 9.13 -29.25
C GLU A 58 3.24 8.48 -30.47
N ALA A 59 3.41 7.15 -30.45
CA ALA A 59 4.01 6.41 -31.58
C ALA A 59 3.13 6.42 -32.84
N ASN A 60 1.81 6.46 -32.68
CA ASN A 60 0.85 6.54 -33.78
C ASN A 60 0.49 7.97 -34.18
N ALA A 61 1.13 8.99 -33.58
CA ALA A 61 0.91 10.37 -33.97
C ALA A 61 1.38 10.59 -35.42
N PRO A 62 0.58 11.25 -36.29
CA PRO A 62 0.99 11.53 -37.66
C PRO A 62 2.30 12.33 -37.66
N GLY A 63 3.30 11.86 -38.41
CA GLY A 63 4.53 12.62 -38.66
C GLY A 63 4.22 13.96 -39.33
N PRO A 64 5.12 14.96 -39.22
CA PRO A 64 4.90 16.27 -39.85
C PRO A 64 4.64 16.10 -41.35
N VAL A 65 3.49 16.61 -41.81
CA VAL A 65 2.95 16.50 -43.18
C VAL A 65 3.81 17.22 -44.25
N ASN A 66 5.03 17.61 -43.91
CA ASN A 66 5.88 18.50 -44.69
C ASN A 66 7.16 17.79 -45.16
N GLU A 67 7.03 16.55 -45.65
CA GLU A 67 8.08 15.93 -46.45
C GLU A 67 8.16 16.64 -47.80
N ARG A 68 9.28 17.31 -48.05
CA ARG A 68 9.54 18.07 -49.28
C ARG A 68 9.65 17.07 -50.46
N PRO A 69 8.94 17.26 -51.58
CA PRO A 69 8.93 16.26 -52.66
C PRO A 69 10.33 16.01 -53.24
N PRO A 70 10.66 14.77 -53.64
CA PRO A 70 11.92 14.48 -54.29
C PRO A 70 11.95 15.15 -55.67
N HIS A 71 12.97 15.98 -55.91
CA HIS A 71 13.22 16.53 -57.24
C HIS A 71 13.84 15.44 -58.12
N TYR A 72 13.18 15.13 -59.24
CA TYR A 72 13.71 14.36 -60.36
C TYR A 72 14.30 15.31 -61.42
#